data_AF-A0A8H8U3K9-F1
#
_entry.id   AF-A0A8H8U3K9-F1
#
_cell.length_a   1.000
_cell.length_b   1.000
_cell.length_c   1.000
_cell.angle_alpha   90.00
_cell.angle_beta   90.00
_cell.angle_gamma   90.00
#
_symmetry.space_group_name_H-M   'P 1'
#
loop_
_entity.id
_entity.type
_entity.pdbx_description
1 polymer ?
#
loop_
_entity_poly.entity_id
_entity_poly.type
_entity_poly.pdbx_seq_one_letter_code
_entity_poly.pdbx_strand_id
1 'polypeptide(L)'
;MHLFTISPSQALALLPFLLSLPIAKAAGIGSCPDDETGLETSTSDGPTSDKSAGIGVEFETGAILLSSVSGNCDEQSTFSSKGKMIAGRGQGQNWALTADTQSDADVLDAEYIIDGRVVKIGTGDAGKAAAAIAADLAAWDPSTKMNPNSFNIDQSTCNPWKITTPDAGGDSGAILWAPQVTAPLPLEAISDLFAKNTANQEHPLLPKLNAQGKRALVSQRMISVTKDFFQSSPNKISSTAVKDDVLGFFSLVMSYAKSAKAFGEDESPKMLTTIMPRSDFTTIFAQVKGAVPGTLYDIVKVLACYKNDGTNV
;
A
#
# COMPACT_ATOMS: atom_id res chain seq x y z
N MET A 1 -20.14 2.57 -0.20
CA MET A 1 -18.80 2.74 -0.79
C MET A 1 -18.72 1.83 -2.01
N HIS A 2 -18.59 2.35 -3.23
CA HIS A 2 -18.55 1.51 -4.44
C HIS A 2 -17.11 1.32 -4.89
N LEU A 3 -16.48 0.25 -4.40
CA LEU A 3 -15.21 -0.26 -4.94
C LEU A 3 -15.50 -1.21 -6.10
N PHE A 4 -14.54 -1.31 -7.02
CA PHE A 4 -14.77 -1.86 -8.35
C PHE A 4 -14.81 -3.39 -8.37
N THR A 5 -15.78 -3.98 -9.07
CA THR A 5 -15.69 -5.37 -9.53
C THR A 5 -14.79 -5.43 -10.77
N ILE A 6 -13.68 -6.14 -10.69
CA ILE A 6 -12.83 -6.46 -11.84
C ILE A 6 -13.13 -7.91 -12.26
N SER A 7 -13.60 -8.13 -13.48
CA SER A 7 -13.75 -9.49 -14.00
C SER A 7 -12.37 -10.09 -14.35
N PRO A 8 -12.16 -11.41 -14.19
CA PRO A 8 -10.85 -12.06 -14.40
C PRO A 8 -10.22 -11.86 -15.80
N SER A 9 -10.98 -11.40 -16.79
CA SER A 9 -10.54 -11.28 -18.19
C SER A 9 -9.72 -10.04 -18.53
N GLN A 10 -9.47 -9.12 -17.57
CA GLN A 10 -8.83 -7.82 -17.87
C GLN A 10 -7.32 -7.73 -17.52
N ALA A 11 -6.69 -8.80 -17.04
CA ALA A 11 -5.36 -8.76 -16.43
C ALA A 11 -4.14 -8.86 -17.38
N LEU A 12 -4.30 -8.72 -18.70
CA LEU A 12 -3.37 -9.33 -19.68
C LEU A 12 -2.52 -8.40 -20.58
N ALA A 13 -2.33 -7.11 -20.27
CA ALA A 13 -1.55 -6.22 -21.14
C ALA A 13 -0.71 -5.15 -20.41
N LEU A 14 0.63 -5.17 -20.61
CA LEU A 14 1.55 -4.04 -20.93
C LEU A 14 2.99 -4.20 -20.38
N LEU A 15 4.00 -3.88 -21.21
CA LEU A 15 5.46 -3.62 -20.99
C LEU A 15 6.12 -3.41 -22.39
N PRO A 16 7.39 -2.94 -22.56
CA PRO A 16 8.34 -2.22 -21.67
C PRO A 16 9.08 -1.00 -22.32
N PHE A 17 9.88 -0.22 -21.54
CA PHE A 17 11.33 0.12 -21.77
C PHE A 17 11.89 1.28 -20.89
N LEU A 18 13.15 1.19 -20.40
CA LEU A 18 13.93 2.23 -19.66
C LEU A 18 15.46 1.97 -19.66
N LEU A 19 16.30 3.00 -19.37
CA LEU A 19 17.74 3.04 -18.95
C LEU A 19 18.20 4.54 -18.77
N SER A 20 19.25 5.02 -18.06
CA SER A 20 20.06 4.60 -16.87
C SER A 20 21.22 5.61 -16.52
N LEU A 21 21.91 5.45 -15.36
CA LEU A 21 23.27 5.99 -14.95
C LEU A 21 23.39 7.44 -14.33
N PRO A 22 24.51 7.88 -13.65
CA PRO A 22 24.94 7.45 -12.29
C PRO A 22 25.60 8.49 -11.30
N ILE A 23 25.39 8.32 -9.96
CA ILE A 23 26.37 8.29 -8.79
C ILE A 23 27.15 9.54 -8.20
N ALA A 24 27.18 9.60 -6.84
CA ALA A 24 28.17 10.14 -5.84
C ALA A 24 28.16 11.63 -5.32
N LYS A 25 28.61 12.00 -4.08
CA LYS A 25 28.67 11.36 -2.71
C LYS A 25 29.15 12.39 -1.61
N ALA A 26 28.76 12.19 -0.33
CA ALA A 26 29.36 12.71 0.94
C ALA A 26 29.13 14.20 1.34
N ALA A 27 29.17 14.67 2.61
CA ALA A 27 29.00 14.09 3.98
C ALA A 27 28.77 15.26 4.99
N GLY A 28 27.90 15.17 6.01
CA GLY A 28 28.25 14.80 7.41
C GLY A 28 27.71 15.82 8.45
N ILE A 29 27.76 15.47 9.76
CA ILE A 29 27.24 16.23 10.95
C ILE A 29 25.69 16.25 11.05
N GLY A 30 25.02 16.10 12.21
CA GLY A 30 25.40 15.77 13.60
C GLY A 30 24.12 15.64 14.46
N SER A 31 24.09 14.77 15.46
CA SER A 31 22.86 14.20 16.06
C SER A 31 22.29 14.94 17.30
N CYS A 32 20.97 14.84 17.47
CA CYS A 32 20.24 14.97 18.74
C CYS A 32 19.30 13.74 18.90
N PRO A 33 18.88 13.38 20.13
CA PRO A 33 18.69 11.99 20.55
C PRO A 33 17.39 11.33 20.09
N ASP A 34 17.40 10.00 20.14
CA ASP A 34 16.41 9.08 19.59
C ASP A 34 15.10 9.03 20.40
N ASP A 35 13.95 9.04 19.70
CA ASP A 35 12.67 8.54 20.21
C ASP A 35 12.61 7.01 19.99
N GLU A 36 11.99 6.28 20.91
CA GLU A 36 12.12 4.82 21.01
C GLU A 36 11.55 4.06 19.80
N THR A 37 12.38 3.23 19.17
CA THR A 37 12.06 2.44 17.95
C THR A 37 11.26 1.17 18.27
N GLY A 38 10.12 1.34 18.93
CA GLY A 38 9.52 0.29 19.77
C GLY A 38 8.34 -0.51 19.21
N LEU A 39 7.96 -0.46 17.92
CA LEU A 39 6.78 -1.22 17.45
C LEU A 39 6.73 -1.65 15.96
N GLU A 40 7.73 -1.37 15.12
CA GLU A 40 7.79 -1.98 13.78
C GLU A 40 8.45 -3.37 13.84
N THR A 41 7.63 -4.42 14.00
CA THR A 41 8.09 -5.77 13.68
C THR A 41 8.47 -5.82 12.20
N SER A 42 9.58 -6.49 11.87
CA SER A 42 10.08 -6.56 10.50
C SER A 42 9.08 -7.25 9.59
N THR A 43 8.23 -6.48 8.90
CA THR A 43 7.43 -7.00 7.79
C THR A 43 8.39 -7.53 6.73
N SER A 44 8.00 -8.61 6.05
CA SER A 44 8.90 -9.24 5.08
C SER A 44 8.97 -8.49 3.74
N ASP A 45 8.53 -7.22 3.73
CA ASP A 45 8.15 -6.45 2.55
C ASP A 45 9.30 -5.55 2.05
N GLY A 46 10.52 -5.82 2.53
CA GLY A 46 11.74 -5.18 2.08
C GLY A 46 12.13 -5.55 0.64
N PRO A 47 13.25 -5.00 0.14
CA PRO A 47 13.80 -5.36 -1.16
C PRO A 47 13.97 -6.88 -1.29
N THR A 48 13.63 -7.44 -2.45
CA THR A 48 13.82 -8.87 -2.70
C THR A 48 15.29 -9.26 -2.49
N SER A 49 15.52 -10.49 -2.02
CA SER A 49 16.87 -10.99 -1.72
C SER A 49 17.80 -11.01 -2.95
N ASP A 50 17.22 -11.15 -4.15
CA ASP A 50 17.89 -11.07 -5.45
C ASP A 50 18.04 -9.64 -6.00
N LYS A 51 17.38 -8.65 -5.38
CA LYS A 51 17.26 -7.25 -5.81
C LYS A 51 16.71 -7.08 -7.23
N SER A 52 15.95 -8.06 -7.75
CA SER A 52 15.38 -7.97 -9.09
C SER A 52 14.32 -6.88 -9.18
N ALA A 53 14.36 -6.11 -10.26
CA ALA A 53 13.35 -5.12 -10.56
C ALA A 53 12.03 -5.82 -10.92
N GLY A 54 10.93 -5.43 -10.29
CA GLY A 54 9.62 -5.94 -10.64
C GLY A 54 8.56 -5.50 -9.64
N ILE A 55 7.40 -5.14 -10.18
CA ILE A 55 6.26 -4.63 -9.41
C ILE A 55 5.47 -5.83 -8.86
N GLY A 56 5.42 -5.95 -7.54
CA GLY A 56 4.55 -6.87 -6.80
C GLY A 56 3.20 -6.23 -6.57
N VAL A 57 2.17 -7.06 -6.48
CA VAL A 57 0.78 -6.65 -6.27
C VAL A 57 0.19 -7.55 -5.19
N GLU A 58 -0.56 -6.98 -4.26
CA GLU A 58 -1.42 -7.72 -3.33
C GLU A 58 -2.90 -7.43 -3.62
N PHE A 59 -3.78 -8.20 -2.97
CA PHE A 59 -5.20 -8.28 -3.29
C PHE A 59 -6.01 -8.43 -2.00
N GLU A 60 -6.18 -7.33 -1.26
CA GLU A 60 -6.90 -7.40 0.02
C GLU A 60 -8.39 -7.74 -0.19
N THR A 61 -8.95 -8.58 0.68
CA THR A 61 -10.36 -8.99 0.69
C THR A 61 -11.12 -8.33 1.84
N GLY A 62 -11.61 -7.11 1.65
CA GLY A 62 -12.25 -6.30 2.70
C GLY A 62 -13.71 -6.69 3.02
N ALA A 63 -13.97 -7.98 3.26
CA ALA A 63 -15.32 -8.50 3.52
C ALA A 63 -15.38 -9.82 4.33
N ILE A 64 -14.26 -10.36 4.80
CA ILE A 64 -14.22 -11.61 5.56
C ILE A 64 -13.76 -11.30 6.98
N LEU A 65 -14.71 -10.93 7.84
CA LEU A 65 -14.41 -10.57 9.22
C LEU A 65 -14.29 -11.80 10.10
N LEU A 66 -13.29 -11.77 10.97
CA LEU A 66 -13.00 -12.73 12.01
C LEU A 66 -13.14 -12.04 13.37
N SER A 67 -13.62 -12.77 14.38
CA SER A 67 -13.52 -12.34 15.78
C SER A 67 -13.07 -13.49 16.67
N SER A 68 -12.48 -13.22 17.84
CA SER A 68 -12.11 -14.33 18.73
C SER A 68 -13.37 -15.05 19.20
N VAL A 69 -13.26 -16.37 19.38
CA VAL A 69 -14.28 -17.14 20.09
C VAL A 69 -14.29 -16.78 21.58
N SER A 70 -13.17 -16.27 22.12
CA SER A 70 -13.04 -15.85 23.52
C SER A 70 -13.70 -14.50 23.82
N GLY A 71 -13.77 -13.59 22.84
CA GLY A 71 -14.29 -12.22 23.00
C GLY A 71 -13.46 -11.32 23.93
N ASN A 72 -12.22 -11.70 24.24
CA ASN A 72 -11.35 -11.02 25.21
C ASN A 72 -9.92 -10.77 24.67
N CYS A 73 -9.73 -10.74 23.35
CA CYS A 73 -8.44 -10.39 22.76
C CYS A 73 -8.16 -8.89 22.96
N ASP A 74 -7.05 -8.55 23.62
CA ASP A 74 -6.59 -7.16 23.67
C ASP A 74 -6.03 -6.70 22.31
N GLU A 75 -5.91 -5.39 22.15
CA GLU A 75 -5.42 -4.74 20.93
C GLU A 75 -4.01 -5.25 20.53
N GLN A 76 -3.09 -5.34 21.50
CA GLN A 76 -1.72 -5.80 21.26
C GLN A 76 -1.66 -7.27 20.77
N SER A 77 -2.51 -8.13 21.33
CA SER A 77 -2.64 -9.53 20.93
C SER A 77 -3.34 -9.68 19.59
N THR A 78 -4.34 -8.83 19.31
CA THR A 78 -4.99 -8.70 18.00
C THR A 78 -3.95 -8.33 16.95
N PHE A 79 -3.18 -7.27 17.19
CA PHE A 79 -2.11 -6.80 16.29
C PHE A 79 -0.96 -7.79 16.12
N SER A 80 -0.64 -8.61 17.13
CA SER A 80 0.34 -9.69 17.00
C SER A 80 -0.04 -10.78 15.98
N SER A 81 -1.34 -10.84 15.62
CA SER A 81 -1.90 -11.75 14.61
C SER A 81 -1.80 -11.21 13.18
N LYS A 82 -1.39 -9.95 12.98
CA LYS A 82 -1.22 -9.31 11.66
C LYS A 82 -0.20 -10.05 10.80
N GLY A 83 -0.55 -10.31 9.53
CA GLY A 83 0.31 -11.02 8.57
C GLY A 83 0.56 -12.49 8.91
N LYS A 84 -0.13 -13.06 9.91
CA LYS A 84 -0.04 -14.48 10.27
C LYS A 84 -1.03 -15.29 9.45
N MET A 85 -0.67 -16.52 9.11
CA MET A 85 -1.49 -17.43 8.32
C MET A 85 -2.76 -17.86 9.06
N ILE A 86 -3.87 -18.00 8.33
CA ILE A 86 -5.07 -18.68 8.84
C ILE A 86 -4.85 -20.20 8.71
N ALA A 87 -4.79 -20.89 9.84
CA ALA A 87 -4.45 -22.31 9.90
C ALA A 87 -5.45 -23.19 9.15
N GLY A 88 -4.93 -24.21 8.47
CA GLY A 88 -5.72 -25.08 7.58
C GLY A 88 -6.11 -24.45 6.25
N ARG A 89 -5.77 -23.17 6.01
CA ARG A 89 -5.86 -22.50 4.71
C ARG A 89 -4.44 -22.31 4.15
N GLY A 90 -4.26 -22.66 2.89
CA GLY A 90 -2.92 -22.88 2.33
C GLY A 90 -2.18 -21.59 2.00
N GLN A 91 -0.87 -21.59 2.20
CA GLN A 91 0.03 -20.82 1.36
C GLN A 91 0.03 -21.49 -0.03
N GLY A 92 -0.56 -20.83 -1.03
CA GLY A 92 -0.33 -21.19 -2.42
C GLY A 92 1.12 -20.88 -2.83
N GLN A 93 1.60 -21.45 -3.94
CA GLN A 93 2.98 -21.26 -4.39
C GLN A 93 3.43 -19.78 -4.45
N ASN A 94 2.49 -18.88 -4.71
CA ASN A 94 2.69 -17.46 -4.95
C ASN A 94 1.73 -16.57 -4.13
N TRP A 95 1.02 -17.11 -3.13
CA TRP A 95 0.05 -16.35 -2.34
C TRP A 95 -0.17 -16.95 -0.94
N ALA A 96 -0.67 -16.14 -0.01
CA ALA A 96 -0.97 -16.51 1.36
C ALA A 96 -2.36 -15.97 1.77
N LEU A 97 -3.09 -16.70 2.61
CA LEU A 97 -4.25 -16.19 3.33
C LEU A 97 -3.84 -15.83 4.76
N THR A 98 -3.72 -14.55 5.04
CA THR A 98 -3.29 -13.98 6.31
C THR A 98 -4.43 -13.27 7.02
N ALA A 99 -4.20 -12.88 8.28
CA ALA A 99 -5.07 -11.94 8.97
C ALA A 99 -4.52 -10.51 8.91
N ASP A 100 -5.38 -9.53 8.64
CA ASP A 100 -5.10 -8.10 8.81
C ASP A 100 -5.91 -7.49 9.96
N THR A 101 -5.47 -6.33 10.45
CA THR A 101 -5.96 -5.67 11.67
C THR A 101 -6.91 -4.53 11.35
N GLN A 102 -8.10 -4.55 11.96
CA GLN A 102 -9.03 -3.42 11.99
C GLN A 102 -8.67 -2.42 13.11
N SER A 103 -9.45 -1.35 13.26
CA SER A 103 -9.38 -0.43 14.41
C SER A 103 -9.84 -1.08 15.73
N ASP A 104 -10.67 -2.12 15.62
CA ASP A 104 -11.32 -2.74 16.77
C ASP A 104 -10.47 -3.93 17.28
N ALA A 105 -10.19 -3.95 18.58
CA ALA A 105 -9.64 -5.13 19.24
C ALA A 105 -10.62 -6.32 19.11
N ASP A 106 -10.07 -7.55 19.11
CA ASP A 106 -10.83 -8.79 18.88
C ASP A 106 -11.42 -8.93 17.46
N VAL A 107 -11.09 -8.03 16.50
CA VAL A 107 -11.53 -8.10 15.10
C VAL A 107 -10.35 -8.13 14.14
N LEU A 108 -10.40 -9.05 13.17
CA LEU A 108 -9.43 -9.18 12.09
C LEU A 108 -10.14 -9.36 10.74
N ASP A 109 -9.54 -8.90 9.65
CA ASP A 109 -9.93 -9.29 8.29
C ASP A 109 -9.13 -10.51 7.85
N ALA A 110 -9.73 -11.41 7.06
CA ALA A 110 -8.97 -12.39 6.29
C ALA A 110 -8.56 -11.79 4.94
N GLU A 111 -7.28 -11.88 4.60
CA GLU A 111 -6.63 -11.16 3.49
C GLU A 111 -5.81 -12.11 2.60
N TYR A 112 -6.00 -12.06 1.27
CA TYR A 112 -5.18 -12.81 0.32
C TYR A 112 -4.00 -11.98 -0.22
N ILE A 113 -2.82 -12.18 0.34
CA ILE A 113 -1.59 -11.53 -0.14
C ILE A 113 -1.00 -12.38 -1.27
N ILE A 114 -0.89 -11.82 -2.48
CA ILE A 114 0.00 -12.37 -3.53
C ILE A 114 1.43 -11.97 -3.17
N ASP A 115 2.37 -12.92 -3.21
CA ASP A 115 3.76 -12.67 -2.82
C ASP A 115 4.49 -11.84 -3.88
N GLY A 116 4.45 -10.51 -3.72
CA GLY A 116 5.13 -9.55 -4.58
C GLY A 116 6.66 -9.65 -4.62
N ARG A 117 7.27 -10.49 -3.76
CA ARG A 117 8.71 -10.81 -3.85
C ARG A 117 8.97 -11.79 -5.00
N VAL A 118 8.06 -12.74 -5.21
CA VAL A 118 8.13 -13.78 -6.26
C VAL A 118 7.37 -13.35 -7.52
N VAL A 119 6.14 -12.86 -7.36
CA VAL A 119 5.25 -12.47 -8.46
C VAL A 119 5.50 -11.04 -8.89
N LYS A 120 5.94 -10.87 -10.14
CA LYS A 120 6.16 -9.55 -10.74
C LYS A 120 5.16 -9.29 -11.87
N ILE A 121 4.62 -8.06 -11.98
CA ILE A 121 3.81 -7.61 -13.13
C ILE A 121 4.57 -7.89 -14.43
N GLY A 122 3.85 -8.37 -15.45
CA GLY A 122 4.42 -8.69 -16.76
C GLY A 122 4.80 -10.16 -16.96
N THR A 123 5.01 -10.93 -15.89
CA THR A 123 5.28 -12.38 -15.96
C THR A 123 4.05 -13.21 -16.34
N GLY A 124 2.85 -12.67 -16.11
CA GLY A 124 1.59 -13.40 -16.12
C GLY A 124 1.29 -14.19 -14.85
N ASP A 125 2.25 -14.30 -13.91
CA ASP A 125 2.08 -15.11 -12.69
C ASP A 125 1.08 -14.50 -11.70
N ALA A 126 0.89 -13.17 -11.72
CA ALA A 126 -0.15 -12.50 -10.95
C ALA A 126 -1.56 -12.98 -11.34
N GLY A 127 -1.80 -13.21 -12.64
CA GLY A 127 -3.07 -13.77 -13.12
C GLY A 127 -3.27 -15.22 -12.69
N LYS A 128 -2.19 -16.02 -12.64
CA LYS A 128 -2.23 -17.41 -12.14
C LYS A 128 -2.50 -17.46 -10.63
N ALA A 129 -1.84 -16.61 -9.85
CA ALA A 129 -2.03 -16.50 -8.42
C ALA A 129 -3.45 -16.01 -8.09
N ALA A 130 -3.95 -14.97 -8.75
CA ALA A 130 -5.33 -14.49 -8.60
C ALA A 130 -6.37 -15.56 -8.98
N ALA A 131 -6.13 -16.36 -10.02
CA ALA A 131 -7.02 -17.48 -10.39
C ALA A 131 -7.01 -18.60 -9.34
N ALA A 132 -5.85 -18.90 -8.74
CA ALA A 132 -5.73 -19.88 -7.66
C ALA A 132 -6.41 -19.39 -6.37
N ILE A 133 -6.26 -18.11 -6.02
CA ILE A 133 -6.96 -17.46 -4.92
C ILE A 133 -8.48 -17.51 -5.12
N ALA A 134 -8.97 -17.16 -6.31
CA ALA A 134 -10.40 -17.19 -6.61
C ALA A 134 -10.98 -18.62 -6.49
N ALA A 135 -10.21 -19.64 -6.87
CA ALA A 135 -10.60 -21.04 -6.68
C ALA A 135 -10.59 -21.46 -5.20
N ASP A 136 -9.60 -21.01 -4.42
CA ASP A 136 -9.51 -21.31 -2.98
C ASP A 136 -10.65 -20.66 -2.19
N LEU A 137 -10.98 -19.39 -2.49
CA LEU A 137 -12.09 -18.65 -1.90
C LEU A 137 -13.45 -19.28 -2.24
N ALA A 138 -13.65 -19.68 -3.50
CA ALA A 138 -14.86 -20.39 -3.92
C ALA A 138 -14.99 -21.78 -3.27
N ALA A 139 -13.87 -22.45 -2.98
CA ALA A 139 -13.85 -23.73 -2.27
C ALA A 139 -13.94 -23.58 -0.73
N TRP A 140 -13.60 -22.42 -0.18
CA TRP A 140 -13.77 -22.09 1.24
C TRP A 140 -15.23 -21.87 1.60
N ASP A 141 -15.90 -21.08 0.78
CA ASP A 141 -17.24 -20.54 1.01
C ASP A 141 -17.40 -19.89 2.41
N PRO A 142 -16.57 -18.87 2.73
CA PRO A 142 -16.46 -18.32 4.08
C PRO A 142 -17.79 -17.72 4.51
N SER A 143 -18.34 -18.17 5.65
CA SER A 143 -19.56 -17.58 6.20
C SER A 143 -19.78 -17.89 7.67
N THR A 144 -20.61 -17.09 8.36
CA THR A 144 -20.99 -17.31 9.76
C THR A 144 -21.65 -18.66 10.02
N LYS A 145 -22.26 -19.26 8.98
CA LYS A 145 -23.04 -20.52 9.00
C LYS A 145 -22.22 -21.78 8.70
N MET A 146 -20.94 -21.66 8.35
CA MET A 146 -20.13 -22.84 8.04
C MET A 146 -19.90 -23.72 9.27
N ASN A 147 -19.59 -25.00 9.06
CA ASN A 147 -19.37 -25.94 10.16
C ASN A 147 -18.16 -26.85 9.89
N PRO A 148 -17.08 -26.78 10.69
CA PRO A 148 -16.87 -25.85 11.81
C PRO A 148 -16.61 -24.41 11.34
N ASN A 149 -17.18 -23.42 12.04
CA ASN A 149 -16.78 -22.02 11.96
C ASN A 149 -15.81 -21.71 13.11
N SER A 150 -14.58 -22.24 13.00
CA SER A 150 -13.53 -22.08 14.00
C SER A 150 -12.16 -22.31 13.35
N PHE A 151 -11.26 -21.33 13.49
CA PHE A 151 -9.95 -21.28 12.86
C PHE A 151 -8.90 -20.89 13.89
N ASN A 152 -7.68 -21.41 13.74
CA ASN A 152 -6.54 -20.82 14.42
C ASN A 152 -5.84 -19.85 13.46
N ILE A 153 -5.22 -18.82 13.99
CA ILE A 153 -4.25 -17.98 13.30
C ILE A 153 -2.87 -18.33 13.87
N ASP A 154 -1.88 -18.53 12.99
CA ASP A 154 -0.55 -18.98 13.39
C ASP A 154 0.08 -18.03 14.41
N GLN A 155 0.58 -18.60 15.51
CA GLN A 155 1.19 -17.86 16.64
C GLN A 155 0.26 -16.89 17.39
N SER A 156 -1.03 -16.79 17.03
CA SER A 156 -2.00 -15.94 17.75
C SER A 156 -2.30 -16.48 19.15
N THR A 157 -2.27 -15.61 20.15
CA THR A 157 -2.64 -15.90 21.54
C THR A 157 -4.16 -15.92 21.75
N CYS A 158 -4.94 -15.33 20.83
CA CYS A 158 -6.39 -15.19 20.92
C CYS A 158 -7.18 -16.29 20.17
N ASN A 159 -6.51 -17.40 19.88
CA ASN A 159 -7.12 -18.56 19.23
C ASN A 159 -8.17 -19.24 20.13
N PRO A 160 -9.26 -19.80 19.55
CA PRO A 160 -9.61 -19.78 18.13
C PRO A 160 -10.40 -18.52 17.73
N TRP A 161 -10.44 -18.27 16.43
CA TRP A 161 -11.20 -17.22 15.74
C TRP A 161 -12.38 -17.83 14.98
N LYS A 162 -13.45 -17.05 14.74
CA LYS A 162 -14.62 -17.43 13.95
C LYS A 162 -14.96 -16.34 12.94
N ILE A 163 -15.52 -16.73 11.79
CA ILE A 163 -16.06 -15.79 10.81
C ILE A 163 -17.32 -15.14 11.37
N THR A 164 -17.36 -13.81 11.33
CA THR A 164 -18.49 -12.95 11.70
C THR A 164 -19.11 -12.21 10.50
N THR A 165 -18.46 -12.22 9.33
CA THR A 165 -19.02 -11.76 8.04
C THR A 165 -18.30 -12.50 6.90
N PRO A 166 -18.99 -12.95 5.83
CA PRO A 166 -20.40 -12.73 5.50
C PRO A 166 -21.37 -13.71 6.17
N ASP A 167 -22.66 -13.35 6.19
CA ASP A 167 -23.72 -14.13 6.85
C ASP A 167 -24.13 -15.42 6.11
N ALA A 168 -23.76 -15.57 4.84
CA ALA A 168 -24.10 -16.70 4.01
C ALA A 168 -22.98 -17.02 3.02
N GLY A 169 -22.79 -18.31 2.76
CA GLY A 169 -22.00 -18.76 1.61
C GLY A 169 -22.70 -18.44 0.29
N GLY A 170 -21.95 -18.58 -0.80
CA GLY A 170 -22.32 -18.21 -2.17
C GLY A 170 -21.99 -16.77 -2.55
N ASP A 171 -21.72 -15.89 -1.58
CA ASP A 171 -21.44 -14.47 -1.80
C ASP A 171 -19.94 -14.17 -2.07
N SER A 172 -19.13 -15.21 -2.33
CA SER A 172 -17.71 -15.07 -2.69
C SER A 172 -17.47 -14.26 -3.97
N GLY A 173 -18.49 -14.15 -4.85
CA GLY A 173 -18.48 -13.25 -6.00
C GLY A 173 -18.76 -11.77 -5.67
N ALA A 174 -19.28 -11.46 -4.48
CA ALA A 174 -19.49 -10.09 -3.98
C ALA A 174 -18.34 -9.60 -3.07
N ILE A 175 -17.44 -10.49 -2.63
CA ILE A 175 -16.23 -10.13 -1.89
C ILE A 175 -15.39 -9.17 -2.76
N LEU A 176 -15.20 -7.97 -2.23
CA LEU A 176 -14.52 -6.89 -2.94
C LEU A 176 -13.00 -7.05 -2.79
N TRP A 177 -12.33 -6.87 -3.92
CA TRP A 177 -10.88 -6.97 -4.05
C TRP A 177 -10.27 -5.57 -4.12
N ALA A 178 -9.37 -5.25 -3.19
CA ALA A 178 -8.55 -4.06 -3.24
C ALA A 178 -7.15 -4.42 -3.78
N PRO A 179 -6.88 -4.24 -5.10
CA PRO A 179 -5.53 -4.42 -5.62
C PRO A 179 -4.62 -3.29 -5.12
N GLN A 180 -3.46 -3.63 -4.57
CA GLN A 180 -2.46 -2.65 -4.14
C GLN A 180 -1.08 -3.03 -4.65
N VAL A 181 -0.23 -2.02 -4.89
CA VAL A 181 1.15 -2.23 -5.35
C VAL A 181 2.08 -2.33 -4.15
N THR A 182 2.65 -3.52 -3.92
CA THR A 182 3.48 -3.82 -2.74
C THR A 182 4.98 -3.70 -2.96
N ALA A 183 5.46 -3.88 -4.18
CA ALA A 183 6.92 -3.83 -4.39
C ALA A 183 7.45 -2.39 -4.36
N PRO A 184 8.76 -2.24 -4.06
CA PRO A 184 9.47 -0.99 -4.27
C PRO A 184 9.29 -0.47 -5.71
N LEU A 185 8.56 0.63 -5.86
CA LEU A 185 8.56 1.43 -7.08
C LEU A 185 9.73 2.43 -7.03
N PRO A 186 10.49 2.62 -8.12
CA PRO A 186 11.42 3.75 -8.23
C PRO A 186 10.67 5.07 -7.98
N LEU A 187 11.29 5.99 -7.26
CA LEU A 187 10.64 7.24 -6.89
C LEU A 187 10.27 8.09 -8.12
N GLU A 188 11.04 8.00 -9.20
CA GLU A 188 10.74 8.60 -10.50
C GLU A 188 9.43 8.03 -11.09
N ALA A 189 9.22 6.70 -10.98
CA ALA A 189 7.98 6.06 -11.42
C ALA A 189 6.79 6.48 -10.54
N ILE A 190 7.02 6.69 -9.24
CA ILE A 190 6.01 7.27 -8.35
C ILE A 190 5.69 8.71 -8.80
N SER A 191 6.68 9.54 -9.11
CA SER A 191 6.47 10.90 -9.62
C SER A 191 5.63 10.93 -10.90
N ASP A 192 5.92 10.03 -11.85
CA ASP A 192 5.12 9.87 -13.08
C ASP A 192 3.68 9.45 -12.77
N LEU A 193 3.46 8.48 -11.87
CA LEU A 193 2.12 8.07 -11.43
C LEU A 193 1.34 9.23 -10.80
N PHE A 194 1.97 10.05 -9.95
CA PHE A 194 1.34 11.23 -9.37
C PHE A 194 0.99 12.28 -10.44
N ALA A 195 1.89 12.55 -11.39
CA ALA A 195 1.63 13.45 -12.51
C ALA A 195 0.47 12.96 -13.41
N LYS A 196 0.49 11.67 -13.81
CA LYS A 196 -0.59 11.02 -14.56
C LYS A 196 -1.91 10.97 -13.81
N ASN A 197 -1.86 10.85 -12.49
CA ASN A 197 -3.03 10.92 -11.65
C ASN A 197 -3.67 12.32 -11.69
N THR A 198 -2.89 13.38 -11.42
CA THR A 198 -3.35 14.77 -11.46
C THR A 198 -3.85 15.19 -12.85
N ALA A 199 -3.18 14.74 -13.92
CA ALA A 199 -3.59 15.02 -15.30
C ALA A 199 -4.73 14.13 -15.83
N ASN A 200 -5.35 13.27 -14.99
CA ASN A 200 -6.38 12.29 -15.38
C ASN A 200 -5.98 11.42 -16.59
N GLN A 201 -4.70 11.01 -16.70
CA GLN A 201 -4.22 10.13 -17.78
C GLN A 201 -4.36 8.66 -17.41
N GLU A 202 -5.08 7.85 -18.18
CA GLU A 202 -5.22 6.42 -17.90
C GLU A 202 -3.87 5.70 -17.74
N HIS A 203 -3.77 4.85 -16.72
CA HIS A 203 -2.56 4.09 -16.39
C HIS A 203 -2.91 2.81 -15.64
N PRO A 204 -2.30 1.64 -15.93
CA PRO A 204 -2.66 0.36 -15.29
C PRO A 204 -2.53 0.31 -13.76
N LEU A 205 -1.69 1.18 -13.17
CA LEU A 205 -1.47 1.28 -11.71
C LEU A 205 -2.24 2.42 -11.03
N LEU A 206 -3.20 3.04 -11.73
CA LEU A 206 -4.08 4.08 -11.17
C LEU A 206 -5.55 3.64 -11.30
N PRO A 207 -6.45 4.05 -10.39
CA PRO A 207 -7.87 3.79 -10.54
C PRO A 207 -8.41 4.36 -11.85
N LYS A 208 -9.17 3.54 -12.58
CA LYS A 208 -9.80 3.91 -13.85
C LYS A 208 -10.63 5.19 -13.72
N LEU A 209 -10.69 5.96 -14.80
CA LEU A 209 -11.61 7.08 -14.89
C LEU A 209 -13.06 6.58 -14.96
N ASN A 210 -13.96 7.29 -14.30
CA ASN A 210 -15.39 7.09 -14.48
C ASN A 210 -15.87 7.67 -15.82
N ALA A 211 -17.16 7.49 -16.14
CA ALA A 211 -17.76 8.02 -17.37
C ALA A 211 -17.71 9.55 -17.51
N GLN A 212 -17.34 10.29 -16.45
CA GLN A 212 -17.15 11.74 -16.43
C GLN A 212 -15.67 12.14 -16.51
N GLY A 213 -14.75 11.21 -16.80
CA GLY A 213 -13.32 11.48 -16.92
C GLY A 213 -12.64 11.80 -15.57
N LYS A 214 -13.20 11.33 -14.45
CA LYS A 214 -12.68 11.58 -13.09
C LYS A 214 -12.33 10.29 -12.38
N ARG A 215 -11.26 10.29 -11.59
CA ARG A 215 -10.92 9.18 -10.69
C ARG A 215 -11.74 9.22 -9.39
N ALA A 216 -11.70 8.09 -8.68
CA ALA A 216 -12.23 7.93 -7.32
C ALA A 216 -11.66 8.97 -6.34
N LEU A 217 -12.37 9.22 -5.23
CA LEU A 217 -12.01 10.25 -4.24
C LEU A 217 -10.61 10.07 -3.63
N VAL A 218 -10.12 8.82 -3.50
CA VAL A 218 -8.76 8.52 -3.02
C VAL A 218 -7.70 9.13 -3.96
N SER A 219 -7.83 8.93 -5.27
CA SER A 219 -6.97 9.55 -6.27
C SER A 219 -7.00 11.08 -6.26
N GLN A 220 -8.08 11.71 -5.79
CA GLN A 220 -8.16 13.18 -5.70
C GLN A 220 -7.31 13.74 -4.53
N ARG A 221 -6.83 12.88 -3.63
CA ARG A 221 -5.93 13.25 -2.52
C ARG A 221 -4.45 12.95 -2.81
N MET A 222 -4.15 12.42 -4.00
CA MET A 222 -2.78 12.27 -4.50
C MET A 222 -2.24 13.63 -4.99
N ILE A 223 -1.26 14.17 -4.26
CA ILE A 223 -0.63 15.46 -4.49
C ILE A 223 0.63 15.27 -5.35
N SER A 224 0.57 15.67 -6.62
CA SER A 224 1.75 15.76 -7.48
C SER A 224 2.58 16.99 -7.08
N VAL A 225 3.77 16.76 -6.53
CA VAL A 225 4.74 17.81 -6.23
C VAL A 225 5.58 18.06 -7.49
N THR A 226 5.47 19.26 -8.05
CA THR A 226 6.20 19.67 -9.25
C THR A 226 7.43 20.51 -8.90
N LYS A 227 8.24 20.86 -9.91
CA LYS A 227 9.37 21.79 -9.75
C LYS A 227 8.95 23.16 -9.20
N ASP A 228 7.71 23.58 -9.42
CA ASP A 228 7.16 24.87 -8.96
C ASP A 228 7.02 24.94 -7.43
N PHE A 229 6.88 23.80 -6.75
CA PHE A 229 6.91 23.73 -5.28
C PHE A 229 8.26 24.17 -4.70
N PHE A 230 9.33 24.12 -5.51
CA PHE A 230 10.69 24.52 -5.15
C PHE A 230 11.05 25.93 -5.65
N GLN A 231 10.09 26.71 -6.16
CA GLN A 231 10.36 28.05 -6.72
C GLN A 231 10.92 29.05 -5.68
N SER A 232 10.59 28.88 -4.40
CA SER A 232 11.15 29.68 -3.29
C SER A 232 12.54 29.21 -2.84
N SER A 233 13.10 28.18 -3.48
CA SER A 233 14.33 27.49 -3.08
C SER A 233 14.35 26.99 -1.63
N PRO A 234 13.35 26.19 -1.18
CA PRO A 234 13.29 25.68 0.18
C PRO A 234 14.56 24.87 0.50
N ASN A 235 15.17 25.15 1.66
CA ASN A 235 16.50 24.65 2.06
C ASN A 235 17.60 24.78 0.97
N LYS A 236 17.51 25.78 0.08
CA LYS A 236 18.41 26.01 -1.08
C LYS A 236 18.26 24.98 -2.22
N ILE A 237 17.20 24.17 -2.23
CA ILE A 237 16.88 23.27 -3.34
C ILE A 237 16.30 24.10 -4.49
N SER A 238 17.08 24.29 -5.55
CA SER A 238 16.61 24.99 -6.75
C SER A 238 15.59 24.15 -7.53
N SER A 239 14.52 24.80 -8.01
CA SER A 239 13.51 24.18 -8.87
C SER A 239 14.06 23.58 -10.16
N THR A 240 15.21 24.06 -10.68
CA THR A 240 15.85 23.47 -11.87
C THR A 240 16.73 22.27 -11.54
N ALA A 241 17.21 22.17 -10.29
CA ALA A 241 18.10 21.10 -9.82
C ALA A 241 17.35 19.91 -9.18
N VAL A 242 16.08 20.09 -8.78
CA VAL A 242 15.26 19.01 -8.25
C VAL A 242 14.95 17.97 -9.34
N LYS A 243 15.11 16.71 -8.97
CA LYS A 243 14.97 15.52 -9.81
C LYS A 243 13.69 14.75 -9.48
N ASP A 244 13.28 13.87 -10.40
CA ASP A 244 11.99 13.20 -10.35
C ASP A 244 11.89 12.19 -9.18
N ASP A 245 13.01 11.68 -8.66
CA ASP A 245 13.08 10.89 -7.43
C ASP A 245 12.69 11.73 -6.19
N VAL A 246 13.23 12.94 -6.08
CA VAL A 246 12.88 13.91 -5.03
C VAL A 246 11.42 14.34 -5.18
N LEU A 247 10.94 14.60 -6.40
CA LEU A 247 9.54 14.94 -6.67
C LEU A 247 8.58 13.80 -6.29
N GLY A 248 8.91 12.56 -6.60
CA GLY A 248 8.10 11.38 -6.24
C GLY A 248 8.05 11.14 -4.73
N PHE A 249 9.18 11.25 -4.05
CA PHE A 249 9.23 11.18 -2.58
C PHE A 249 8.37 12.27 -1.93
N PHE A 250 8.53 13.53 -2.33
CA PHE A 250 7.71 14.61 -1.77
C PHE A 250 6.24 14.50 -2.20
N SER A 251 5.92 13.93 -3.36
CA SER A 251 4.52 13.63 -3.75
C SER A 251 3.86 12.65 -2.78
N LEU A 252 4.56 11.58 -2.37
CA LEU A 252 4.08 10.68 -1.31
C LEU A 252 3.90 11.43 0.01
N VAL A 253 4.95 12.07 0.53
CA VAL A 253 4.93 12.74 1.84
C VAL A 253 3.85 13.83 1.88
N MET A 254 3.71 14.63 0.83
CA MET A 254 2.69 15.68 0.76
C MET A 254 1.27 15.13 0.64
N SER A 255 1.09 13.97 0.00
CA SER A 255 -0.21 13.30 -0.06
C SER A 255 -0.64 12.80 1.32
N TYR A 256 0.25 12.13 2.05
CA TYR A 256 0.00 11.71 3.43
C TYR A 256 -0.26 12.92 4.35
N ALA A 257 0.65 13.91 4.35
CA ALA A 257 0.58 15.08 5.24
C ALA A 257 -0.66 15.97 4.98
N LYS A 258 -1.11 16.11 3.74
CA LYS A 258 -2.35 16.85 3.43
C LYS A 258 -3.61 16.02 3.67
N SER A 259 -3.53 14.69 3.52
CA SER A 259 -4.65 13.76 3.77
C SER A 259 -4.94 13.53 5.25
N ALA A 260 -3.92 13.57 6.11
CA ALA A 260 -4.05 13.38 7.56
C ALA A 260 -5.07 14.32 8.23
N LYS A 261 -5.36 15.49 7.64
CA LYS A 261 -6.39 16.43 8.14
C LYS A 261 -7.83 15.92 8.03
N ALA A 262 -8.05 14.82 7.34
CA ALA A 262 -9.38 14.27 7.06
C ALA A 262 -9.68 13.00 7.88
N PHE A 263 -8.91 12.77 8.94
CA PHE A 263 -8.92 11.57 9.77
C PHE A 263 -8.87 11.92 11.26
N GLY A 264 -9.38 11.00 12.09
CA GLY A 264 -9.12 10.97 13.53
C GLY A 264 -7.65 10.66 13.84
N GLU A 265 -7.26 10.81 15.11
CA GLU A 265 -5.87 10.61 15.54
C GLU A 265 -5.39 9.16 15.34
N ASP A 266 -6.31 8.20 15.37
CA ASP A 266 -6.05 6.76 15.22
C ASP A 266 -6.24 6.24 13.77
N GLU A 267 -6.70 7.08 12.84
CA GLU A 267 -7.01 6.67 11.46
C GLU A 267 -5.81 6.87 10.50
N SER A 268 -5.37 5.80 9.85
CA SER A 268 -4.17 5.84 9.01
C SER A 268 -4.39 6.59 7.68
N PRO A 269 -3.55 7.58 7.33
CA PRO A 269 -3.56 8.26 6.02
C PRO A 269 -3.44 7.33 4.80
N LYS A 270 -2.99 6.08 5.03
CA LYS A 270 -2.89 4.99 4.06
C LYS A 270 -4.18 4.82 3.24
N MET A 271 -5.34 4.95 3.88
CA MET A 271 -6.68 4.73 3.31
C MET A 271 -7.10 5.72 2.20
N LEU A 272 -6.26 6.70 1.86
CA LEU A 272 -6.55 7.77 0.91
C LEU A 272 -5.61 7.86 -0.29
N THR A 273 -4.59 7.00 -0.34
CA THR A 273 -3.65 6.91 -1.47
C THR A 273 -3.78 5.53 -2.11
N THR A 274 -3.56 5.45 -3.41
CA THR A 274 -3.48 4.16 -4.13
C THR A 274 -2.06 3.63 -4.21
N ILE A 275 -1.10 4.42 -3.71
CA ILE A 275 0.32 4.07 -3.59
C ILE A 275 0.65 4.13 -2.10
N MET A 276 0.78 2.97 -1.47
CA MET A 276 1.16 2.84 -0.06
C MET A 276 2.58 2.30 0.01
N PRO A 277 3.55 3.06 0.56
CA PRO A 277 4.91 2.56 0.67
C PRO A 277 4.98 1.47 1.74
N ARG A 278 5.48 0.29 1.35
CA ARG A 278 5.75 -0.85 2.25
C ARG A 278 7.04 -0.70 3.07
N SER A 279 7.88 0.27 2.72
CA SER A 279 9.03 0.72 3.54
C SER A 279 8.66 1.99 4.29
N ASP A 280 9.19 2.15 5.50
CA ASP A 280 9.00 3.36 6.28
C ASP A 280 9.54 4.62 5.56
N PHE A 281 8.98 5.79 5.89
CA PHE A 281 9.37 7.04 5.24
C PHE A 281 10.83 7.45 5.49
N THR A 282 11.50 6.93 6.53
CA THR A 282 12.91 7.21 6.83
C THR A 282 13.83 6.41 5.90
N THR A 283 13.54 5.13 5.68
CA THR A 283 14.20 4.27 4.68
C THR A 283 14.03 4.82 3.27
N ILE A 284 12.84 5.34 2.92
CA ILE A 284 12.62 5.98 1.61
C ILE A 284 13.37 7.32 1.53
N PHE A 285 13.30 8.16 2.57
CA PHE A 285 14.02 9.44 2.61
C PHE A 285 15.53 9.25 2.44
N ALA A 286 16.12 8.18 2.99
CA ALA A 286 17.54 7.86 2.83
C ALA A 286 17.99 7.75 1.36
N GLN A 287 17.09 7.41 0.43
CA GLN A 287 17.37 7.33 -1.01
C GLN A 287 17.57 8.72 -1.63
N VAL A 288 16.79 9.72 -1.21
CA VAL A 288 16.82 11.10 -1.74
C VAL A 288 17.60 12.08 -0.88
N LYS A 289 17.95 11.75 0.37
CA LYS A 289 18.61 12.63 1.35
C LYS A 289 19.85 13.36 0.81
N GLY A 290 20.60 12.75 -0.10
CA GLY A 290 21.75 13.39 -0.76
C GLY A 290 21.41 14.59 -1.64
N ALA A 291 20.18 14.68 -2.16
CA ALA A 291 19.66 15.80 -2.94
C ALA A 291 18.77 16.75 -2.13
N VAL A 292 18.52 16.43 -0.84
CA VAL A 292 17.56 17.12 0.03
C VAL A 292 18.29 17.70 1.26
N PRO A 293 18.96 18.85 1.13
CA PRO A 293 19.66 19.54 2.22
C PRO A 293 18.74 20.00 3.36
N GLY A 294 19.29 20.12 4.57
CA GLY A 294 18.57 20.53 5.77
C GLY A 294 17.68 19.42 6.34
N THR A 295 16.63 19.77 7.10
CA THR A 295 15.70 18.77 7.65
C THR A 295 14.53 18.51 6.69
N LEU A 296 14.01 17.28 6.72
CA LEU A 296 12.79 16.91 6.00
C LEU A 296 11.60 17.77 6.43
N TYR A 297 11.47 18.01 7.75
CA TYR A 297 10.38 18.77 8.34
C TYR A 297 10.31 20.22 7.79
N ASP A 298 11.45 20.92 7.72
CA ASP A 298 11.50 22.30 7.22
C ASP A 298 11.01 22.41 5.77
N ILE A 299 11.37 21.42 4.93
CA ILE A 299 10.94 21.39 3.53
C ILE A 299 9.46 21.07 3.46
N VAL A 300 9.00 20.00 4.10
CA VAL A 300 7.58 19.61 4.12
C VAL A 300 6.70 20.77 4.61
N LYS A 301 7.14 21.51 5.62
CA LYS A 301 6.45 22.70 6.14
C LYS A 301 6.30 23.80 5.08
N VAL A 302 7.32 24.06 4.26
CA VAL A 302 7.24 25.02 3.15
C VAL A 302 6.40 24.47 2.00
N LEU A 303 6.60 23.21 1.60
CA LEU A 303 5.84 22.57 0.52
C LEU A 303 4.34 22.47 0.86
N ALA A 304 3.99 22.32 2.13
CA ALA A 304 2.60 22.31 2.62
C ALA A 304 1.84 23.61 2.32
N CYS A 305 2.52 24.75 2.25
CA CYS A 305 1.91 26.04 1.92
C CYS A 305 1.43 26.15 0.46
N TYR A 306 2.04 25.39 -0.46
CA TYR A 306 1.65 25.40 -1.87
C TYR A 306 0.34 24.63 -2.10
N LYS A 307 -0.51 25.16 -2.98
CA LYS A 307 -1.71 24.46 -3.46
C LYS A 307 -1.33 23.62 -4.66
N ASN A 308 -1.90 22.41 -4.75
CA ASN A 308 -1.99 21.70 -6.01
C ASN A 308 -3.33 22.11 -6.63
N ASP A 309 -3.35 23.24 -7.32
CA ASP A 309 -4.56 23.83 -7.92
C ASP A 309 -4.98 23.14 -9.23
N GLY A 310 -4.16 22.21 -9.74
CA GLY A 310 -4.47 21.39 -10.91
C GLY A 310 -4.52 22.17 -12.23
N THR A 311 -4.07 23.43 -12.21
CA THR A 311 -4.16 24.40 -13.32
C THR A 311 -2.87 24.57 -14.12
N ASN A 312 -1.82 23.81 -13.80
CA ASN A 312 -0.59 23.72 -14.61
C ASN A 312 -0.59 22.45 -15.48
N VAL A 313 -1.63 22.30 -16.31
CA VAL A 313 -1.68 21.43 -17.52
C VAL A 313 -2.33 22.23 -18.64
#